data_AF-A0A1L7NPA0-F1
#
_entry.id   AF-A0A1L7NPA0-F1
#
_cell.length_a   1.000
_cell.length_b   1.000
_cell.length_c   1.000
_cell.angle_alpha   90.00
_cell.angle_beta   90.00
_cell.angle_gamma   90.00
#
_symmetry.space_group_name_H-M   'P 1'
#
loop_
_entity.id
_entity.type
_entity.pdbx_description
1 polymer ?
#
loop_
_entity_poly.entity_id
_entity_poly.type
_entity_poly.pdbx_seq_one_letter_code
_entity_poly.pdbx_strand_id
1 'polypeptide(L)'
;MYRYRIDRHTGKLKDQEFRFNRLLAKENLHEYLDQICAHEVAHYITRNVWGTKPSPHGAEWQGVMRDVFKLDPDRCHSMDTSKSVKKGFVYRCGCKGNDHMLSTKTHNRVARKIAILRCKTCGELLEFVQQAEKVPAPIISKLFISTSGPTIDSDQADRIVKLIIDHQVKQVVLDCLITGERHRELLSKKLKVPSSSVLRHLSPDTLPGGVTHAIVFSDGKDERQVRVARAFEQRGVKVRMVRAGVG
;
A
#
# COMPACT_ATOMS: atom_id res chain seq x y z
N MET A 1 6.48 0.64 10.99
CA MET A 1 7.61 -0.17 11.44
C MET A 1 8.86 0.07 10.61
N TYR A 2 9.81 0.74 11.25
CA TYR A 2 11.18 0.90 10.82
C TYR A 2 11.88 -0.47 10.78
N ARG A 3 12.58 -0.74 9.69
CA ARG A 3 13.33 -1.97 9.47
C ARG A 3 14.68 -1.66 8.85
N TYR A 4 15.63 -2.52 9.12
CA TYR A 4 16.97 -2.45 8.54
C TYR A 4 17.58 -3.85 8.50
N ARG A 5 18.59 -4.02 7.66
CA ARG A 5 19.51 -5.15 7.69
C ARG A 5 20.86 -4.69 8.21
N ILE A 6 21.62 -5.62 8.79
CA ILE A 6 23.00 -5.39 9.21
C ILE A 6 23.88 -6.13 8.22
N ASP A 7 24.86 -5.44 7.66
CA ASP A 7 25.90 -6.08 6.90
C ASP A 7 26.80 -6.90 7.82
N ARG A 8 26.93 -8.21 7.55
CA ARG A 8 27.66 -9.13 8.43
C ARG A 8 29.18 -8.90 8.44
N HIS A 9 29.74 -8.29 7.39
CA HIS A 9 31.19 -8.07 7.29
C HIS A 9 31.58 -6.72 7.87
N THR A 10 30.80 -5.68 7.59
CA THR A 10 31.12 -4.31 8.01
C THR A 10 30.40 -3.86 9.27
N GLY A 11 29.38 -4.60 9.73
CA GLY A 11 28.51 -4.20 10.83
C GLY A 11 27.60 -3.01 10.53
N LYS A 12 27.69 -2.44 9.32
CA LYS A 12 26.94 -1.24 8.92
C LYS A 12 25.48 -1.54 8.64
N LEU A 13 24.63 -0.54 8.86
CA LEU A 13 23.21 -0.58 8.50
C LEU A 13 23.06 -0.53 6.98
N LYS A 14 22.16 -1.35 6.45
CA LYS A 14 21.73 -1.34 5.05
C LYS A 14 20.23 -1.56 4.94
N ASP A 15 19.66 -1.13 3.81
CA ASP A 15 18.23 -1.29 3.50
C ASP A 15 17.30 -0.74 4.61
N GLN A 16 17.63 0.45 5.10
CA GLN A 16 16.83 1.14 6.10
C GLN A 16 15.52 1.59 5.46
N GLU A 17 14.38 1.14 5.99
CA GLU A 17 13.06 1.38 5.39
C GLU A 17 11.98 1.57 6.47
N PHE A 18 10.98 2.39 6.15
CA PHE A 18 9.77 2.53 6.97
C PHE A 18 8.61 1.80 6.28
N ARG A 19 8.04 0.81 6.97
CA ARG A 19 6.89 0.04 6.47
C ARG A 19 5.64 0.35 7.29
N PHE A 20 4.64 0.93 6.65
CA PHE A 20 3.35 1.21 7.25
C PHE A 20 2.25 0.38 6.57
N ASN A 21 1.24 -0.02 7.36
CA ASN A 21 0.06 -0.67 6.80
C ASN A 21 -0.83 0.40 6.18
N ARG A 22 -0.96 0.39 4.84
CA ARG A 22 -1.71 1.40 4.08
C ARG A 22 -3.16 1.56 4.54
N LEU A 23 -3.85 0.46 4.87
CA LEU A 23 -5.25 0.52 5.32
C LEU A 23 -5.35 1.19 6.70
N LEU A 24 -4.52 0.75 7.65
CA LEU A 24 -4.50 1.35 8.99
C LEU A 24 -4.10 2.84 8.94
N ALA A 25 -3.10 3.19 8.14
CA ALA A 25 -2.67 4.58 7.96
C ALA A 25 -3.76 5.46 7.34
N LYS A 26 -4.58 4.91 6.43
CA LYS A 26 -5.70 5.63 5.83
C LYS A 26 -6.84 5.84 6.83
N GLU A 27 -7.15 4.83 7.64
CA GLU A 27 -8.25 4.88 8.61
C GLU A 27 -7.88 5.65 9.89
N ASN A 28 -6.59 5.74 10.23
CA ASN A 28 -6.09 6.33 11.47
C ASN A 28 -4.97 7.36 11.19
N LEU A 29 -5.18 8.25 10.21
CA LEU A 29 -4.13 9.15 9.73
C LEU A 29 -3.55 10.03 10.84
N HIS A 30 -4.39 10.56 11.73
CA HIS A 30 -3.94 11.37 12.87
C HIS A 30 -3.02 10.59 13.81
N GLU A 31 -3.43 9.41 14.28
CA GLU A 31 -2.58 8.53 15.10
C GLU A 31 -1.24 8.23 14.41
N TYR A 32 -1.26 8.02 13.10
CA TYR A 32 -0.04 7.79 12.34
C TYR A 32 0.90 9.00 12.33
N LEU A 33 0.37 10.19 12.06
CA LEU A 33 1.16 11.40 11.95
C LEU A 33 1.64 11.89 13.33
N ASP A 34 0.74 11.87 14.31
CA ASP A 34 0.95 12.48 15.61
C ASP A 34 1.75 11.59 16.55
N GLN A 35 1.76 10.27 16.34
CA GLN A 35 2.44 9.31 17.22
C GLN A 35 3.30 8.28 16.48
N ILE A 36 2.72 7.47 15.60
CA ILE A 36 3.41 6.28 15.06
C ILE A 36 4.61 6.66 14.18
N CYS A 37 4.51 7.70 13.36
CA CYS A 37 5.63 8.16 12.54
C CYS A 37 6.81 8.58 13.42
N ALA A 38 6.56 9.39 14.45
CA ALA A 38 7.57 9.79 15.42
C ALA A 38 8.17 8.58 16.15
N HIS A 39 7.34 7.62 16.59
CA HIS A 39 7.78 6.36 17.19
C HIS A 39 8.79 5.60 16.30
N GLU A 40 8.46 5.43 15.02
CA GLU A 40 9.34 4.73 14.08
C GLU A 40 10.61 5.51 13.77
N VAL A 41 10.52 6.84 13.62
CA VAL A 41 11.69 7.69 13.42
C VAL A 41 12.58 7.70 14.67
N ALA A 42 12.01 7.61 15.86
CA ALA A 42 12.78 7.47 17.09
C ALA A 42 13.59 6.17 17.10
N HIS A 43 13.06 5.04 16.59
CA HIS A 43 13.88 3.82 16.39
C HIS A 43 15.02 4.05 15.42
N TYR A 44 14.77 4.78 14.33
CA TYR A 44 15.79 5.12 13.34
C TYR A 44 16.90 5.98 13.95
N ILE A 45 16.54 7.10 14.61
CA ILE A 45 17.50 8.00 15.27
C ILE A 45 18.30 7.21 16.31
N THR A 46 17.60 6.49 17.18
CA THR A 46 18.22 5.72 18.26
C THR A 46 19.26 4.74 17.71
N ARG A 47 18.92 4.04 16.62
CA ARG A 47 19.81 3.08 16.00
C ARG A 47 21.03 3.72 15.32
N ASN A 48 20.86 4.89 14.70
CA ASN A 48 21.94 5.56 13.98
C ASN A 48 22.88 6.34 14.92
N VAL A 49 22.38 6.86 16.04
CA VAL A 49 23.18 7.64 17.00
C VAL A 49 23.89 6.74 18.03
N TRP A 50 23.19 5.74 18.59
CA TRP A 50 23.75 4.88 19.66
C TRP A 50 24.24 3.50 19.18
N GLY A 51 24.14 3.20 17.87
CA GLY A 51 24.83 2.07 17.26
C GLY A 51 24.23 0.68 17.54
N THR A 52 25.07 -0.34 17.74
CA THR A 52 24.64 -1.74 17.75
C THR A 52 24.00 -2.14 19.09
N LYS A 53 22.66 -2.22 19.06
CA LYS A 53 21.74 -2.76 20.09
C LYS A 53 21.23 -1.78 21.17
N PRO A 54 20.74 -0.58 20.83
CA PRO A 54 19.86 0.10 21.77
C PRO A 54 18.64 -0.78 22.05
N SER A 55 18.17 -0.78 23.30
CA SER A 55 16.89 -1.41 23.63
C SER A 55 15.80 -0.73 22.80
N PRO A 56 14.91 -1.48 22.11
CA PRO A 56 13.93 -0.90 21.18
C PRO A 56 13.16 0.28 21.77
N HIS A 57 12.79 0.20 23.05
CA HIS A 57 12.07 1.26 23.75
C HIS A 57 12.79 1.68 25.04
N GLY A 58 14.14 1.65 25.00
CA GLY A 58 15.02 2.01 26.11
C GLY A 58 15.14 3.52 26.35
N ALA A 59 16.03 3.91 27.26
CA ALA A 59 16.20 5.30 27.69
C ALA A 59 16.49 6.24 26.52
N GLU A 60 17.32 5.82 25.57
CA GLU A 60 17.68 6.60 24.38
C GLU A 60 16.45 6.85 23.50
N TRP A 61 15.68 5.80 23.22
CA TRP A 61 14.46 5.91 22.42
C TRP A 61 13.41 6.80 23.10
N GLN A 62 13.23 6.64 24.42
CA GLN A 62 12.31 7.47 25.19
C GLN A 62 12.77 8.93 25.23
N GLY A 63 14.08 9.16 25.30
CA GLY A 63 14.68 10.50 25.19
C GLY A 63 14.37 11.13 23.84
N VAL A 64 14.54 10.40 22.73
CA VAL A 64 14.17 10.91 21.41
C VAL A 64 12.67 11.26 21.34
N MET A 65 11.78 10.41 21.87
CA MET A 65 10.34 10.71 21.90
C MET A 65 10.02 12.00 22.67
N ARG A 66 10.54 12.16 23.89
CA ARG A 66 10.24 13.33 24.74
C ARG A 66 11.00 14.59 24.33
N ASP A 67 12.28 14.47 24.00
CA ASP A 67 13.17 15.61 23.85
C ASP A 67 13.15 16.16 22.42
N VAL A 68 13.01 15.30 21.42
CA VAL A 68 12.95 15.69 20.01
C VAL A 68 11.51 15.87 19.55
N PHE A 69 10.67 14.85 19.75
CA PHE A 69 9.29 14.88 19.24
C PHE A 69 8.28 15.53 20.18
N LYS A 70 8.64 15.74 21.46
CA LYS A 70 7.74 16.27 22.50
C LYS A 70 6.48 15.40 22.69
N LEU A 71 6.65 14.09 22.57
CA LEU A 71 5.60 13.10 22.71
C LEU A 71 5.89 12.15 23.87
N ASP A 72 4.82 11.61 24.46
CA ASP A 72 4.94 10.53 25.42
C ASP A 72 5.50 9.27 24.74
N PRO A 73 6.38 8.51 25.41
CA PRO A 73 7.05 7.36 24.83
C PRO A 73 6.16 6.11 24.83
N ASP A 74 5.00 6.20 24.21
CA ASP A 74 4.05 5.10 24.12
C ASP A 74 4.54 3.99 23.21
N ARG A 75 4.55 2.77 23.76
CA ARG A 75 5.07 1.57 23.08
C ARG A 75 4.01 0.86 22.23
N CYS A 76 2.74 1.07 22.58
CA CYS A 76 1.61 0.33 22.03
C CYS A 76 0.57 1.31 21.52
N HIS A 77 0.06 1.07 20.32
CA HIS A 77 -1.05 1.83 19.74
C HIS A 77 -2.24 0.90 19.57
N SER A 78 -3.42 1.34 20.03
CA SER A 78 -4.66 0.59 19.88
C SER A 78 -5.40 1.08 18.65
N MET A 79 -5.52 0.24 17.63
CA MET A 79 -6.28 0.51 16.42
C MET A 79 -7.13 -0.72 16.09
N ASP A 80 -8.29 -0.52 15.47
CA ASP A 80 -9.03 -1.65 14.91
C ASP A 80 -8.21 -2.27 13.77
N THR A 81 -7.81 -3.53 13.96
CA THR A 81 -7.03 -4.30 13.00
C THR A 81 -7.86 -5.33 12.25
N SER A 82 -9.18 -5.37 12.48
CA SER A 82 -10.10 -6.34 11.88
C SER A 82 -9.99 -6.41 10.35
N LYS A 83 -9.89 -5.24 9.69
CA LYS A 83 -9.76 -5.11 8.22
C LYS A 83 -8.33 -5.31 7.71
N SER A 84 -7.33 -5.11 8.57
CA SER A 84 -5.92 -5.11 8.18
C SER A 84 -5.25 -6.48 8.35
N VAL A 85 -5.70 -7.27 9.33
CA VAL A 85 -5.26 -8.65 9.50
C VAL A 85 -6.03 -9.51 8.50
N LYS A 86 -5.31 -10.15 7.57
CA LYS A 86 -5.85 -11.15 6.65
C LYS A 86 -6.22 -12.43 7.41
N LYS A 87 -7.25 -12.38 8.25
CA LYS A 87 -7.83 -13.55 8.92
C LYS A 87 -8.85 -14.19 7.98
N GLY A 88 -8.32 -14.82 6.94
CA GLY A 88 -9.13 -15.39 5.88
C GLY A 88 -9.66 -16.78 6.16
N PHE A 89 -9.40 -17.41 7.30
CA PHE A 89 -9.74 -18.82 7.53
C PHE A 89 -10.63 -18.96 8.76
N VAL A 90 -11.84 -19.45 8.57
CA VAL A 90 -12.84 -19.68 9.62
C VAL A 90 -12.66 -21.07 10.19
N TYR A 91 -12.55 -21.14 11.51
CA TYR A 91 -12.50 -22.37 12.29
C TYR A 91 -13.63 -22.39 13.31
N ARG A 92 -14.15 -23.57 13.63
CA ARG A 92 -15.19 -23.76 14.65
C ARG A 92 -14.79 -24.84 15.65
N CYS A 93 -15.45 -24.80 16.80
CA CYS A 93 -15.51 -25.87 17.79
C CYS A 93 -16.98 -26.14 18.12
N GLY A 94 -17.29 -27.02 19.07
CA GLY A 94 -18.65 -27.31 19.53
C GLY A 94 -19.35 -26.15 20.24
N CYS A 95 -18.68 -25.02 20.50
CA CYS A 95 -19.33 -23.82 21.03
C CYS A 95 -20.33 -23.23 20.01
N LYS A 96 -21.59 -23.10 20.40
CA LYS A 96 -22.60 -22.43 19.56
C LYS A 96 -22.22 -20.96 19.30
N GLY A 97 -22.21 -20.58 18.03
CA GLY A 97 -22.00 -19.18 17.60
C GLY A 97 -20.56 -18.66 17.68
N ASN A 98 -19.56 -19.54 17.86
CA ASN A 98 -18.17 -19.12 18.03
C ASN A 98 -17.32 -19.42 16.79
N ASP A 99 -17.17 -18.42 15.91
CA ASP A 99 -16.30 -18.50 14.74
C ASP A 99 -14.91 -17.92 15.06
N HIS A 100 -13.88 -18.74 14.86
CA HIS A 100 -12.49 -18.34 15.06
C HIS A 100 -11.84 -17.98 13.73
N MET A 101 -11.60 -16.69 13.51
CA MET A 101 -10.88 -16.24 12.32
C MET A 101 -9.36 -16.35 12.52
N LEU A 102 -8.72 -17.22 11.74
CA LEU A 102 -7.27 -17.46 11.78
C LEU A 102 -6.54 -16.80 10.62
N SER A 103 -5.30 -16.38 10.87
CA SER A 103 -4.40 -15.86 9.84
C SER A 103 -3.93 -16.98 8.90
N THR A 104 -3.51 -16.64 7.68
CA THR A 104 -2.89 -17.60 6.74
C THR A 104 -1.72 -18.36 7.35
N LYS A 105 -0.87 -17.69 8.14
CA LYS A 105 0.28 -18.33 8.80
C LYS A 105 -0.19 -19.40 9.77
N THR A 106 -1.18 -19.07 10.59
CA THR A 106 -1.74 -19.98 11.59
C THR A 106 -2.45 -21.16 10.92
N HIS A 107 -3.30 -20.90 9.94
CA HIS A 107 -3.96 -21.93 9.12
C HIS A 107 -2.93 -22.90 8.51
N ASN A 108 -1.89 -22.38 7.86
CA ASN A 108 -0.85 -23.21 7.24
C ASN A 108 -0.10 -24.08 8.26
N ARG A 109 0.09 -23.61 9.49
CA ARG A 109 0.72 -24.42 10.56
C ARG A 109 -0.19 -25.56 11.01
N VAL A 110 -1.49 -25.29 11.13
CA VAL A 110 -2.48 -26.32 11.45
C VAL A 110 -2.61 -27.34 10.31
N ALA A 111 -2.71 -26.87 9.07
CA ALA A 111 -2.78 -27.71 7.88
C ALA A 111 -1.54 -28.62 7.72
N ARG A 112 -0.35 -28.12 8.06
CA ARG A 112 0.90 -28.90 8.08
C ARG A 112 1.07 -29.75 9.34
N LYS A 113 0.08 -29.81 10.23
CA LYS A 113 0.13 -30.53 11.51
C LYS A 113 1.28 -30.09 12.44
N ILE A 114 1.79 -28.86 12.26
CA ILE A 114 2.86 -28.27 13.09
C ILE A 114 2.27 -27.63 14.36
N ALA A 115 0.99 -27.29 14.34
CA ALA A 115 0.29 -26.70 15.47
C ALA A 115 -1.09 -27.32 15.62
N ILE A 116 -1.49 -27.57 16.87
CA ILE A 116 -2.84 -27.96 17.25
C ILE A 116 -3.45 -26.77 17.98
N LEU A 117 -4.63 -26.34 17.55
CA LEU A 117 -5.32 -25.21 18.18
C LEU A 117 -6.54 -25.72 18.91
N ARG A 118 -6.72 -25.19 20.12
CA ARG A 118 -7.86 -25.46 20.97
C ARG A 118 -8.64 -24.19 21.22
N CYS A 119 -9.95 -24.30 21.31
CA CYS A 119 -10.80 -23.22 21.76
C CYS A 119 -10.45 -22.86 23.21
N LYS A 120 -10.31 -21.57 23.50
CA LYS A 120 -10.02 -21.11 24.88
C LYS A 120 -11.21 -21.27 25.82
N THR A 121 -12.43 -21.44 25.27
CA THR A 121 -13.67 -21.55 26.05
C THR A 121 -14.00 -23.01 26.37
N CYS A 122 -14.07 -23.90 25.37
CA CYS A 122 -14.42 -25.31 25.59
C CYS A 122 -13.23 -26.28 25.59
N GLY A 123 -12.02 -25.84 25.20
CA GLY A 123 -10.84 -26.70 25.13
C GLY A 123 -10.79 -27.69 23.94
N GLU A 124 -11.87 -27.79 23.17
CA GLU A 124 -11.96 -28.64 21.99
C GLU A 124 -11.07 -28.17 20.85
N LEU A 125 -10.77 -29.07 19.94
CA LEU A 125 -9.98 -28.77 18.74
C LEU A 125 -10.74 -27.83 17.82
N LEU A 126 -10.00 -26.87 17.25
CA LEU A 126 -10.52 -26.01 16.20
C LEU A 126 -10.47 -26.74 14.87
N GLU A 127 -11.63 -26.90 14.24
CA GLU A 127 -11.78 -27.53 12.92
C GLU A 127 -11.95 -26.46 11.84
N PHE A 128 -11.28 -26.67 10.71
CA PHE A 128 -11.38 -25.76 9.57
C PHE A 128 -12.73 -25.92 8.90
N VAL A 129 -13.45 -24.80 8.72
CA VAL A 129 -14.76 -24.79 8.07
C VAL A 129 -14.66 -24.27 6.65
N GLN A 130 -14.15 -23.05 6.50
CA GLN A 130 -14.09 -22.39 5.20
C GLN A 130 -13.07 -21.27 5.18
N GLN A 131 -12.65 -20.89 3.98
CA GLN A 131 -11.96 -19.63 3.77
C GLN A 131 -13.03 -18.52 3.68
N ALA A 132 -12.88 -17.46 4.47
CA ALA A 132 -13.70 -16.26 4.32
C ALA A 132 -13.51 -15.69 2.91
N GLU A 133 -14.61 -15.28 2.30
CA GLU A 133 -14.59 -14.66 0.98
C GLU A 133 -13.74 -13.38 1.02
N LYS A 134 -12.91 -13.19 0.00
CA LYS A 134 -12.18 -11.93 -0.14
C LYS A 134 -13.18 -10.87 -0.54
N VAL A 135 -13.26 -9.79 0.25
CA VAL A 135 -13.96 -8.58 -0.18
C VAL A 135 -13.41 -8.18 -1.54
N PRO A 136 -14.26 -8.06 -2.59
CA PRO A 136 -13.80 -7.71 -3.91
C PRO A 136 -13.13 -6.33 -3.90
N ALA A 137 -12.04 -6.21 -4.64
CA ALA A 137 -11.32 -4.94 -4.77
C ALA A 137 -12.24 -3.88 -5.41
N PRO A 138 -12.22 -2.63 -4.94
CA PRO A 138 -12.89 -1.53 -5.61
C PRO A 138 -12.53 -1.45 -7.09
N ILE A 139 -13.53 -1.21 -7.93
CA ILE A 139 -13.35 -1.22 -9.38
C ILE A 139 -13.09 0.20 -9.90
N ILE A 140 -12.01 0.36 -10.67
CA ILE A 140 -11.81 1.51 -11.54
C ILE A 140 -12.35 1.15 -12.92
N SER A 141 -13.52 1.69 -13.26
CA SER A 141 -14.20 1.42 -14.54
C SER A 141 -13.36 1.85 -15.74
N LYS A 142 -12.77 3.04 -15.66
CA LYS A 142 -11.93 3.63 -16.71
C LYS A 142 -10.88 4.53 -16.08
N LEU A 143 -9.61 4.14 -16.24
CA LEU A 143 -8.43 4.87 -15.78
C LEU A 143 -7.83 5.67 -16.93
N PHE A 144 -7.64 6.97 -16.76
CA PHE A 144 -6.86 7.78 -17.68
C PHE A 144 -5.42 7.92 -17.20
N ILE A 145 -4.44 7.81 -18.09
CA ILE A 145 -3.01 8.00 -17.79
C ILE A 145 -2.43 9.05 -18.73
N SER A 146 -1.81 10.08 -18.17
CA SER A 146 -1.07 11.08 -18.94
C SER A 146 0.33 11.29 -18.42
N THR A 147 1.23 11.66 -19.33
CA THR A 147 2.63 12.05 -19.06
C THR A 147 3.02 13.17 -20.02
N SER A 148 3.95 14.01 -19.61
CA SER A 148 4.53 15.11 -20.40
C SER A 148 5.28 14.63 -21.64
N GLY A 149 5.80 13.40 -21.61
CA GLY A 149 6.58 12.81 -22.69
C GLY A 149 5.83 11.73 -23.47
N PRO A 150 6.39 11.25 -24.59
CA PRO A 150 5.71 10.28 -25.44
C PRO A 150 5.75 8.84 -24.91
N THR A 151 6.41 8.59 -23.78
CA THR A 151 6.74 7.25 -23.31
C THR A 151 6.33 7.03 -21.87
N ILE A 152 5.95 5.78 -21.57
CA ILE A 152 5.83 5.24 -20.22
C ILE A 152 6.90 4.15 -20.05
N ASP A 153 7.86 4.39 -19.17
CA ASP A 153 8.88 3.41 -18.80
C ASP A 153 8.37 2.42 -17.72
N SER A 154 9.19 1.43 -17.36
CA SER A 154 8.82 0.44 -16.35
C SER A 154 8.63 1.04 -14.96
N ASP A 155 9.39 2.08 -14.60
CA ASP A 155 9.34 2.69 -13.27
C ASP A 155 8.06 3.50 -13.10
N GLN A 156 7.67 4.27 -14.11
CA GLN A 156 6.37 4.92 -14.17
C GLN A 156 5.24 3.91 -14.11
N ALA A 157 5.32 2.80 -14.87
CA ALA A 157 4.34 1.73 -14.81
C ALA A 157 4.23 1.11 -13.40
N ASP A 158 5.36 0.87 -12.73
CA ASP A 158 5.38 0.34 -11.36
C ASP A 158 4.82 1.34 -10.34
N ARG A 159 5.03 2.64 -10.55
CA ARG A 159 4.40 3.70 -9.74
C ARG A 159 2.89 3.73 -9.93
N ILE A 160 2.40 3.59 -11.16
CA ILE A 160 0.96 3.48 -11.45
C ILE A 160 0.37 2.31 -10.67
N VAL A 161 0.95 1.11 -10.81
CA VAL A 161 0.50 -0.09 -10.08
C VAL A 161 0.44 0.14 -8.57
N LYS A 162 1.46 0.79 -7.99
CA LYS A 162 1.50 1.09 -6.55
C LYS A 162 0.38 2.05 -6.11
N LEU A 163 0.07 3.06 -6.93
CA LEU A 163 -0.98 4.05 -6.60
C LEU A 163 -2.37 3.41 -6.52
N ILE A 164 -2.65 2.43 -7.39
CA ILE A 164 -3.94 1.75 -7.52
C ILE A 164 -3.91 0.28 -7.09
N ILE A 165 -2.95 -0.11 -6.24
CA ILE A 165 -2.72 -1.52 -5.84
C ILE A 165 -3.95 -2.22 -5.24
N ASP A 166 -4.84 -1.45 -4.61
CA ASP A 166 -6.06 -1.97 -3.97
C ASP A 166 -7.26 -2.01 -4.94
N HIS A 167 -7.07 -1.67 -6.21
CA HIS A 167 -8.16 -1.56 -7.18
C HIS A 167 -8.03 -2.57 -8.30
N GLN A 168 -9.18 -3.01 -8.81
CA GLN A 168 -9.26 -3.71 -10.08
C GLN A 168 -9.57 -2.70 -11.19
N VAL A 169 -8.72 -2.65 -12.24
CA VAL A 169 -8.95 -1.75 -13.39
C VAL A 169 -9.67 -2.52 -14.49
N LYS A 170 -10.76 -1.97 -15.03
CA LYS A 170 -11.47 -2.55 -16.18
C LYS A 170 -10.92 -2.06 -17.51
N GLN A 171 -10.67 -0.76 -17.62
CA GLN A 171 -10.19 -0.15 -18.85
C GLN A 171 -9.15 0.92 -18.55
N VAL A 172 -8.14 1.04 -19.42
CA VAL A 172 -7.12 2.07 -19.38
C VAL A 172 -7.22 2.90 -20.66
N VAL A 173 -7.12 4.22 -20.56
CA VAL A 173 -7.06 5.14 -21.69
C VAL A 173 -5.81 5.98 -21.53
N LEU A 174 -4.91 5.89 -22.51
CA LEU A 174 -3.68 6.68 -22.56
C LEU A 174 -3.95 8.01 -23.24
N ASP A 175 -3.28 9.04 -22.74
CA ASP A 175 -3.19 10.35 -23.39
C ASP A 175 -2.63 10.23 -24.83
N CYS A 176 -3.06 11.13 -25.73
CA CYS A 176 -2.63 11.19 -27.11
C CYS A 176 -1.11 11.35 -27.27
N LEU A 177 -0.44 11.97 -26.29
CA LEU A 177 1.01 12.15 -26.32
C LEU A 177 1.77 10.82 -26.20
N ILE A 178 1.19 9.82 -25.52
CA ILE A 178 1.86 8.53 -25.30
C ILE A 178 1.74 7.71 -26.58
N THR A 179 2.84 7.57 -27.32
CA THR A 179 2.88 6.92 -28.64
C THR A 179 3.61 5.58 -28.64
N GLY A 180 3.20 4.65 -29.50
CA GLY A 180 3.76 3.29 -29.58
C GLY A 180 2.98 2.20 -28.82
N GLU A 181 2.94 0.99 -29.41
CA GLU A 181 2.17 -0.15 -28.88
C GLU A 181 2.83 -0.78 -27.64
N ARG A 182 4.17 -0.72 -27.56
CA ARG A 182 4.95 -1.23 -26.42
C ARG A 182 4.46 -0.74 -25.05
N HIS A 183 3.95 0.48 -24.95
CA HIS A 183 3.46 1.05 -23.70
C HIS A 183 2.09 0.47 -23.31
N ARG A 184 1.25 0.14 -24.30
CA ARG A 184 -0.03 -0.54 -24.08
C ARG A 184 0.20 -1.96 -23.61
N GLU A 185 1.13 -2.67 -24.23
CA GLU A 185 1.54 -4.02 -23.81
C GLU A 185 2.14 -4.02 -22.39
N LEU A 186 3.02 -3.07 -22.10
CA LEU A 186 3.61 -2.90 -20.77
C LEU A 186 2.53 -2.71 -19.70
N LEU A 187 1.58 -1.80 -19.93
CA LEU A 187 0.50 -1.52 -18.98
C LEU A 187 -0.50 -2.66 -18.89
N SER A 188 -0.86 -3.28 -20.02
CA SER A 188 -1.69 -4.51 -20.08
C SER A 188 -1.11 -5.58 -19.17
N LYS A 189 0.20 -5.87 -19.28
CA LYS A 189 0.90 -6.84 -18.45
C LYS A 189 0.99 -6.42 -16.98
N LYS A 190 1.40 -5.19 -16.69
CA LYS A 190 1.60 -4.69 -15.31
C LYS A 190 0.29 -4.58 -14.52
N LEU A 191 -0.79 -4.13 -15.18
CA LEU A 191 -2.11 -3.96 -14.58
C LEU A 191 -3.00 -5.21 -14.71
N LYS A 192 -2.57 -6.22 -15.46
CA LYS A 192 -3.34 -7.46 -15.74
C LYS A 192 -4.71 -7.16 -16.37
N VAL A 193 -4.71 -6.24 -17.32
CA VAL A 193 -5.90 -5.82 -18.08
C VAL A 193 -5.73 -6.32 -19.51
N PRO A 194 -6.76 -6.86 -20.20
CA PRO A 194 -6.62 -7.28 -21.59
C PRO A 194 -6.11 -6.16 -22.48
N SER A 195 -5.25 -6.46 -23.46
CA SER A 195 -4.70 -5.44 -24.36
C SER A 195 -5.79 -4.68 -25.15
N SER A 196 -6.92 -5.33 -25.44
CA SER A 196 -8.11 -4.69 -26.03
C SER A 196 -8.76 -3.62 -25.14
N SER A 197 -8.50 -3.66 -23.83
CA SER A 197 -9.00 -2.72 -22.83
C SER A 197 -7.99 -1.64 -22.47
N VAL A 198 -6.82 -1.61 -23.11
CA VAL A 198 -5.87 -0.49 -23.02
C VAL A 198 -5.98 0.30 -24.31
N LEU A 199 -6.68 1.43 -24.28
CA LEU A 199 -6.97 2.27 -25.44
C LEU A 199 -6.10 3.54 -25.44
N ARG A 200 -6.08 4.23 -26.58
CA ARG A 200 -5.51 5.57 -26.69
C ARG A 200 -6.60 6.59 -26.98
N HIS A 201 -6.54 7.72 -26.30
CA HIS A 201 -7.30 8.89 -26.69
C HIS A 201 -6.55 9.62 -27.81
N LEU A 202 -7.21 9.85 -28.94
CA LEU A 202 -6.53 10.34 -30.15
C LEU A 202 -6.49 11.86 -30.26
N SER A 203 -7.44 12.56 -29.62
CA SER A 203 -7.57 14.00 -29.73
C SER A 203 -6.76 14.71 -28.65
N PRO A 204 -5.90 15.68 -29.01
CA PRO A 204 -5.17 16.48 -28.03
C PRO A 204 -6.04 17.55 -27.36
N ASP A 205 -7.14 17.94 -28.01
CA ASP A 205 -8.00 19.05 -27.60
C ASP A 205 -9.21 18.61 -26.76
N THR A 206 -9.44 17.30 -26.66
CA THR A 206 -10.54 16.74 -25.88
C THR A 206 -10.04 15.80 -24.80
N LEU A 207 -10.94 15.43 -23.90
CA LEU A 207 -10.66 14.46 -22.85
C LEU A 207 -11.74 13.38 -22.89
N PRO A 208 -11.36 12.09 -22.76
CA PRO A 208 -12.30 10.99 -22.86
C PRO A 208 -13.39 11.05 -21.79
N GLY A 209 -14.63 10.75 -22.18
CA GLY A 209 -15.76 10.64 -21.26
C GLY A 209 -15.76 9.36 -20.44
N GLY A 210 -16.47 9.36 -19.31
CA GLY A 210 -16.66 8.20 -18.44
C GLY A 210 -15.40 7.74 -17.70
N VAL A 211 -14.36 8.57 -17.66
CA VAL A 211 -13.17 8.36 -16.81
C VAL A 211 -13.59 8.55 -15.36
N THR A 212 -13.20 7.62 -14.48
CA THR A 212 -13.47 7.75 -13.03
C THR A 212 -12.21 8.07 -12.23
N HIS A 213 -11.04 7.72 -12.76
CA HIS A 213 -9.75 7.98 -12.14
C HIS A 213 -8.75 8.46 -13.20
N ALA A 214 -7.89 9.40 -12.85
CA ALA A 214 -6.81 9.86 -13.71
C ALA A 214 -5.48 9.87 -12.93
N ILE A 215 -4.42 9.40 -13.57
CA ILE A 215 -3.05 9.54 -13.08
C ILE A 215 -2.30 10.42 -14.07
N VAL A 216 -1.82 11.54 -13.59
CA VAL A 216 -1.18 12.58 -14.41
C VAL A 216 0.25 12.76 -13.94
N PHE A 217 1.21 12.39 -14.78
CA PHE A 217 2.63 12.63 -14.54
C PHE A 217 3.00 14.02 -15.04
N SER A 218 3.60 14.83 -14.16
CA SER A 218 4.05 16.19 -14.45
C SER A 218 5.39 16.46 -13.77
N ASP A 219 6.26 17.19 -14.44
CA ASP A 219 7.51 17.73 -13.87
C ASP A 219 7.30 19.08 -13.14
N GLY A 220 6.06 19.58 -13.10
CA GLY A 220 5.68 20.86 -12.50
C GLY A 220 5.85 22.08 -13.41
N LYS A 221 6.45 21.92 -14.60
CA LYS A 221 6.57 22.98 -15.61
C LYS A 221 5.58 22.79 -16.76
N ASP A 222 5.06 21.58 -16.92
CA ASP A 222 4.10 21.26 -17.96
C ASP A 222 2.69 21.79 -17.66
N GLU A 223 2.37 22.96 -18.25
CA GLU A 223 1.06 23.59 -18.16
C GLU A 223 -0.08 22.71 -18.70
N ARG A 224 0.19 21.85 -19.69
CA ARG A 224 -0.83 20.97 -20.26
C ARG A 224 -1.28 19.96 -19.23
N GLN A 225 -0.35 19.35 -18.49
CA GLN A 225 -0.69 18.35 -17.47
C GLN A 225 -1.52 18.95 -16.34
N VAL A 226 -1.21 20.18 -15.94
CA VAL A 226 -2.01 20.94 -14.95
C VAL A 226 -3.42 21.20 -15.48
N ARG A 227 -3.57 21.62 -16.75
CA ARG A 227 -4.88 21.80 -17.38
C ARG A 227 -5.69 20.50 -17.45
N VAL A 228 -5.06 19.40 -17.85
CA VAL A 228 -5.69 18.08 -17.94
C VAL A 228 -6.19 17.63 -16.56
N ALA A 229 -5.35 17.75 -15.53
CA ALA A 229 -5.73 17.42 -14.16
C ALA A 229 -6.95 18.23 -13.70
N ARG A 230 -6.90 19.56 -13.83
CA ARG A 230 -7.99 20.46 -13.45
C ARG A 230 -9.29 20.16 -14.18
N ALA A 231 -9.22 19.88 -15.48
CA ALA A 231 -10.40 19.56 -16.29
C ALA A 231 -11.06 18.25 -15.86
N PHE A 232 -10.27 17.25 -15.43
CA PHE A 232 -10.83 16.02 -14.86
C PHE A 232 -11.40 16.23 -13.45
N GLU A 233 -10.75 17.01 -12.60
CA GLU A 233 -11.26 17.36 -11.26
C GLU A 233 -12.62 18.06 -11.34
N GLN A 234 -12.79 19.00 -12.28
CA GLN A 234 -14.07 19.67 -12.55
C GLN A 234 -15.18 18.71 -12.98
N ARG A 235 -14.82 17.54 -13.55
CA ARG A 235 -15.75 16.45 -13.93
C ARG A 235 -15.98 15.46 -12.79
N GLY A 236 -15.47 15.73 -11.58
CA GLY A 236 -15.58 14.82 -10.43
C GLY A 236 -14.69 13.57 -10.51
N VAL A 237 -13.71 13.55 -11.43
CA VAL A 237 -12.76 12.44 -11.56
C VAL A 237 -11.76 12.48 -10.42
N LYS A 238 -11.41 11.31 -9.87
CA LYS A 238 -10.36 11.19 -8.86
C LYS A 238 -9.00 11.30 -9.52
N VAL A 239 -8.40 12.49 -9.47
CA VAL A 239 -7.11 12.77 -10.07
C VAL A 239 -5.97 12.56 -9.08
N ARG A 240 -4.88 11.94 -9.54
CA ARG A 240 -3.61 11.86 -8.83
C ARG A 240 -2.53 12.49 -9.69
N MET A 241 -2.03 13.65 -9.27
CA MET A 241 -0.81 14.21 -9.81
C MET A 241 0.41 13.49 -9.24
N VAL A 242 1.33 13.13 -10.12
CA VAL A 242 2.53 12.37 -9.80
C VAL A 242 3.73 13.10 -10.38
N ARG A 243 4.74 13.39 -9.56
CA ARG A 243 5.98 13.97 -10.08
C ARG A 243 6.60 13.01 -11.10
N ALA A 244 6.83 13.45 -12.33
CA ALA A 244 7.71 12.74 -13.25
C ALA A 244 9.07 12.63 -12.54
N GLY A 245 9.54 11.41 -12.29
CA GLY A 245 10.81 11.23 -11.58
C GLY A 245 11.93 11.81 -12.42
N VAL A 246 12.88 12.49 -11.79
CA VAL A 246 14.24 12.56 -12.34
C VAL A 246 14.81 11.15 -12.16
N GLY A 247 15.31 10.55 -13.25
CA GLY A 247 15.96 9.24 -13.22
C GLY A 247 17.12 9.17 -12.23
#